data_AF-Q4TGU5-F1
#
_entry.id   AF-Q4TGU5-F1
#
_cell.length_a   1.000
_cell.length_b   1.000
_cell.length_c   1.000
_cell.angle_alpha   90.00
_cell.angle_beta   90.00
_cell.angle_gamma   90.00
#
_symmetry.space_group_name_H-M   'P 1'
#
loop_
_entity.id
_entity.type
_entity.pdbx_description
1 polymer ?
#
loop_
_entity_poly.entity_id
_entity_poly.type
_entity_poly.pdbx_seq_one_letter_code
_entity_poly.pdbx_strand_id
1 'polypeptide(L)'
;PGGGEPDIPPPDSFPVGLISIITDRWRMSLRKRVRDGVAIVVKGMQSFRKQRGFIPEGHSDCHNPAKTPPENDTLFRHMLNVTWENNDFSFNSDGYLVNPAMIIITLDRERQWDKVTCTHTNTHTHYTQACVYCRTGRLTVISHVGGLFVKARKRGESS
;
A
#
# COMPACT_ATOMS: atom_id res chain seq x y z
N PRO A 1 8.91 9.41 -21.55
CA PRO A 1 7.59 8.97 -21.04
C PRO A 1 7.69 7.59 -20.36
N GLY A 2 8.01 7.40 -19.08
CA GLY A 2 8.07 8.32 -17.93
C GLY A 2 6.92 8.10 -16.96
N GLY A 3 6.65 6.86 -16.49
CA GLY A 3 5.36 6.58 -15.83
C GLY A 3 5.17 5.37 -14.92
N GLY A 4 6.04 4.35 -14.84
CA GLY A 4 5.78 3.18 -13.98
C GLY A 4 4.39 2.57 -14.22
N GLU A 5 4.08 2.35 -15.49
CA GLU A 5 2.86 1.75 -16.02
C GLU A 5 2.88 0.23 -15.74
N PRO A 6 1.73 -0.42 -15.51
CA PRO A 6 1.59 -1.89 -15.51
C PRO A 6 1.80 -2.53 -16.89
N ASP A 7 2.64 -1.96 -17.74
CA ASP A 7 2.93 -2.42 -19.11
C ASP A 7 3.98 -3.54 -19.17
N ILE A 8 4.56 -3.91 -18.02
CA ILE A 8 5.41 -5.10 -17.95
C ILE A 8 4.48 -6.30 -17.83
N PRO A 9 4.39 -7.16 -18.86
CA PRO A 9 3.55 -8.34 -18.79
C PRO A 9 4.00 -9.23 -17.63
N PRO A 10 3.07 -9.86 -16.91
CA PRO A 10 3.40 -10.76 -15.81
C PRO A 10 4.26 -11.93 -16.32
N PRO A 11 5.24 -12.41 -15.52
CA PRO A 11 6.09 -13.53 -15.91
C PRO A 11 5.28 -14.76 -16.34
N ASP A 12 5.75 -15.49 -17.35
CA ASP A 12 5.05 -16.67 -17.89
C ASP A 12 4.83 -17.79 -16.85
N SER A 13 5.73 -17.86 -15.87
CA SER A 13 5.66 -18.79 -14.74
C SER A 13 4.48 -18.53 -13.79
N PHE A 14 3.84 -17.36 -13.85
CA PHE A 14 2.69 -17.07 -13.01
C PHE A 14 1.44 -17.78 -13.53
N PRO A 15 0.72 -18.52 -12.68
CA PRO A 15 -0.48 -19.23 -13.08
C PRO A 15 -1.67 -18.26 -13.25
N VAL A 16 -2.51 -18.51 -14.24
CA VAL A 16 -3.82 -17.85 -14.38
C VAL A 16 -4.63 -18.06 -13.10
N GLY A 17 -5.33 -17.03 -12.64
CA GLY A 17 -6.06 -17.01 -11.38
C GLY A 17 -5.19 -16.69 -10.15
N LEU A 18 -3.91 -16.34 -10.34
CA LEU A 18 -3.05 -15.87 -9.25
C LEU A 18 -3.66 -14.62 -8.61
N ILE A 19 -3.99 -14.71 -7.33
CA ILE A 19 -4.48 -13.60 -6.53
C ILE A 19 -3.30 -12.89 -5.88
N SER A 20 -3.20 -11.58 -6.09
CA SER A 20 -2.20 -10.71 -5.49
C SER A 20 -2.84 -9.48 -4.84
N ILE A 21 -2.07 -8.81 -3.98
CA ILE A 21 -2.49 -7.60 -3.29
C ILE A 21 -1.52 -6.49 -3.67
N ILE A 22 -2.06 -5.38 -4.16
CA ILE A 22 -1.28 -4.18 -4.48
C ILE A 22 -1.93 -2.96 -3.85
N THR A 23 -1.17 -1.88 -3.75
CA THR A 23 -1.72 -0.60 -3.30
C THR A 23 -2.80 -0.14 -4.28
N ASP A 24 -3.89 0.45 -3.80
CA ASP A 24 -4.94 1.03 -4.65
C ASP A 24 -4.43 2.14 -5.58
N ARG A 25 -3.27 2.70 -5.24
CA ARG A 25 -2.49 3.68 -6.01
C ARG A 25 -1.75 3.10 -7.22
N TRP A 26 -1.94 1.83 -7.56
CA TRP A 26 -1.34 1.23 -8.76
C TRP A 26 -1.74 1.96 -10.06
N ARG A 27 -2.95 2.53 -10.10
CA ARG A 27 -3.43 3.38 -11.20
C ARG A 27 -3.05 4.85 -11.08
N MET A 28 -2.33 5.26 -10.02
CA MET A 28 -1.84 6.63 -9.92
C MET A 28 -0.63 6.83 -10.82
N SER A 29 -0.68 7.90 -11.61
CA SER A 29 0.47 8.31 -12.41
C SER A 29 1.70 8.53 -11.55
N LEU A 30 2.89 8.24 -12.11
CA LEU A 30 4.16 8.52 -11.46
C LEU A 30 4.24 9.97 -10.97
N ARG A 31 3.79 10.93 -11.80
CA ARG A 31 3.77 12.35 -11.43
C ARG A 31 2.99 12.61 -10.13
N LYS A 32 1.82 11.98 -9.96
CA LYS A 32 1.03 12.14 -8.74
C LYS A 32 1.72 11.49 -7.53
N ARG A 33 2.30 10.29 -7.71
CA ARG A 33 3.08 9.60 -6.67
C ARG A 33 4.29 10.42 -6.20
N VAL A 34 5.03 11.00 -7.14
CA VAL A 34 6.19 11.88 -6.86
C VAL A 34 5.74 13.12 -6.10
N ARG A 35 4.66 13.78 -6.54
CA ARG A 35 4.11 14.96 -5.85
C ARG A 35 3.72 14.65 -4.41
N ASP A 36 3.02 13.54 -4.19
CA ASP A 36 2.60 13.15 -2.84
C ASP A 36 3.83 12.79 -1.98
N GLY A 37 4.83 12.11 -2.54
CA GLY A 37 6.12 11.83 -1.87
C GLY A 37 6.88 13.10 -1.45
N VAL A 38 6.99 14.09 -2.33
CA VAL A 38 7.60 15.40 -2.02
C VAL A 38 6.80 16.11 -0.92
N ALA A 39 5.48 16.08 -0.99
CA ALA A 39 4.62 16.69 0.02
C ALA A 39 4.85 16.09 1.40
N ILE A 40 5.04 14.76 1.50
CA ILE A 40 5.34 14.08 2.76
C ILE A 40 6.64 14.61 3.38
N VAL A 41 7.71 14.68 2.58
CA VAL A 41 9.01 15.20 3.05
C VAL A 41 8.88 16.65 3.51
N VAL A 42 8.23 17.51 2.72
CA VAL A 42 8.02 18.93 3.07
C VAL A 42 7.20 19.07 4.36
N LYS A 43 6.15 18.27 4.55
CA LYS A 43 5.35 18.27 5.80
C LYS A 43 6.19 17.85 7.01
N GLY A 44 7.00 16.80 6.87
CA GLY A 44 7.94 16.37 7.91
C GLY A 44 8.92 17.50 8.27
N MET A 45 9.51 18.15 7.27
CA MET A 45 10.44 19.27 7.45
C MET A 45 9.77 20.49 8.11
N GLN A 46 8.52 20.81 7.74
CA GLN A 46 7.75 21.87 8.38
C GLN A 46 7.48 21.57 9.85
N SER A 47 7.10 20.33 10.16
CA SER A 47 6.90 19.87 11.54
C SER A 47 8.20 19.92 12.35
N PHE A 48 9.32 19.47 11.75
CA PHE A 48 10.65 19.57 12.35
C PHE A 48 11.02 21.01 12.67
N ARG A 49 10.96 21.91 11.68
CA ARG A 49 11.29 23.33 11.84
C ARG A 49 10.42 24.00 12.91
N LYS A 50 9.13 23.65 12.99
CA LYS A 50 8.24 24.20 14.01
C LYS A 50 8.68 23.83 15.43
N GLN A 51 9.22 22.62 15.63
CA GLN A 51 9.65 22.15 16.95
C GLN A 51 11.10 22.54 17.28
N ARG A 52 11.98 22.60 16.28
CA ARG A 52 13.43 22.81 16.46
C ARG A 52 13.92 24.21 16.12
N GLY A 53 13.17 24.99 15.36
CA GLY A 53 13.53 26.34 14.92
C GLY A 53 14.43 26.39 13.67
N PHE A 54 14.99 25.26 13.24
CA PHE A 54 15.86 25.15 12.05
C PHE A 54 15.44 23.99 11.14
N ILE A 55 16.05 23.90 9.96
CA ILE A 55 15.87 22.82 8.98
C ILE A 55 17.15 21.97 9.02
N PRO A 56 17.06 20.63 9.11
CA PRO A 56 18.23 19.77 9.14
C PRO A 56 19.01 19.89 7.82
N GLU A 57 20.33 19.96 7.90
CA GLU A 57 21.19 19.98 6.73
C GLU A 57 21.21 18.61 6.05
N GLY A 58 21.01 18.61 4.73
CA GLY A 58 21.18 17.40 3.92
C GLY A 58 22.67 17.10 3.71
N HIS A 59 23.06 15.84 3.77
CA HIS A 59 24.35 15.38 3.28
C HIS A 59 24.24 15.01 1.80
N SER A 60 25.17 15.51 0.98
CA SER A 60 25.31 15.14 -0.43
C SER A 60 26.44 14.14 -0.70
N ASP A 61 27.28 13.87 0.30
CA ASP A 61 28.39 12.92 0.24
C ASP A 61 28.11 11.71 1.14
N CYS A 62 28.34 10.51 0.61
CA CYS A 62 28.18 9.23 1.30
C CYS A 62 29.50 8.60 1.76
N HIS A 63 30.65 9.18 1.39
CA HIS A 63 31.97 8.66 1.79
C HIS A 63 32.27 8.98 3.25
N ASN A 64 31.72 10.08 3.76
CA ASN A 64 31.85 10.45 5.16
C ASN A 64 30.61 10.04 5.95
N PRO A 65 30.77 9.43 7.15
CA PRO A 65 29.64 9.08 7.99
C PRO A 65 28.90 10.34 8.40
N ALA A 66 27.58 10.36 8.18
CA ALA A 66 26.73 11.45 8.63
C ALA A 66 26.81 11.58 10.15
N LYS A 67 26.86 12.83 10.64
CA LYS A 67 26.75 13.10 12.09
C LYS A 67 25.43 12.51 12.58
N THR A 68 25.49 11.54 13.48
CA THR A 68 24.28 10.93 14.05
C THR A 68 23.52 12.02 14.81
N PRO A 69 22.28 12.35 14.42
CA PRO A 69 21.45 13.23 15.23
C PRO A 69 21.29 12.59 16.62
N PRO A 70 21.18 13.36 17.70
CA PRO A 70 20.75 12.80 18.98
C PRO A 70 19.47 11.99 18.76
N GLU A 71 19.30 10.85 19.44
CA GLU A 71 18.26 9.82 19.16
C GLU A 71 16.82 10.38 19.02
N ASN A 72 16.57 11.58 19.56
CA ASN A 72 15.28 12.26 19.53
C ASN A 72 15.13 13.36 18.47
N ASP A 73 16.10 13.57 17.60
CA ASP A 73 16.16 14.69 16.65
C ASP A 73 16.24 14.26 15.18
N THR A 74 15.58 13.16 14.85
CA THR A 74 15.50 12.67 13.47
C THR A 74 14.30 13.25 12.75
N LEU A 75 14.49 13.66 11.49
CA LEU A 75 13.39 14.06 10.61
C LEU A 75 12.29 12.98 10.52
N PHE A 76 12.69 11.70 10.56
CA PHE A 76 11.78 10.56 10.47
C PHE A 76 10.65 10.61 11.51
N ARG A 77 10.92 11.05 12.75
CA ARG A 77 9.87 11.19 13.76
C ARG A 77 8.77 12.16 13.36
N HIS A 78 9.11 13.20 12.59
CA HIS A 78 8.15 14.17 12.07
C HIS A 78 7.40 13.65 10.84
N MET A 79 7.81 12.51 10.28
CA MET A 79 7.13 11.84 9.17
C MET A 79 6.14 10.76 9.66
N LEU A 80 6.13 10.43 10.97
CA LEU A 80 5.21 9.43 11.53
C LEU A 80 3.74 9.89 11.56
N ASN A 81 3.47 11.18 11.43
CA ASN A 81 2.12 11.73 11.38
C ASN A 81 2.03 12.81 10.29
N VAL A 82 1.73 12.38 9.07
CA VAL A 82 1.69 13.26 7.90
C VAL A 82 0.39 13.08 7.15
N THR A 83 -0.34 14.18 6.99
CA THR A 83 -1.56 14.22 6.19
C THR A 83 -1.41 15.18 5.02
N TRP A 84 -1.92 14.79 3.85
CA TRP A 84 -1.85 15.56 2.61
C TRP A 84 -3.07 15.30 1.72
N GLU A 85 -3.72 16.35 1.23
CA GLU A 85 -4.92 16.26 0.36
C GLU A 85 -5.98 15.25 0.88
N ASN A 86 -6.31 15.32 2.17
CA ASN A 86 -7.24 14.41 2.86
C ASN A 86 -6.81 12.93 2.92
N ASN A 87 -5.56 12.62 2.58
CA ASN A 87 -4.98 11.30 2.73
C ASN A 87 -4.04 11.26 3.94
N ASP A 88 -4.07 10.15 4.64
CA ASP A 88 -3.12 9.81 5.69
C ASP A 88 -1.91 9.10 5.09
N PHE A 89 -0.73 9.73 5.23
CA PHE A 89 0.57 9.21 4.82
C PHE A 89 1.49 8.95 6.01
N SER A 90 0.90 8.76 7.20
CA SER A 90 1.64 8.43 8.41
C SER A 90 2.41 7.12 8.26
N PHE A 91 3.65 7.12 8.73
CA PHE A 91 4.50 5.94 8.80
C PHE A 91 4.50 5.35 10.22
N ASN A 92 4.69 4.02 10.31
CA ASN A 92 5.01 3.35 11.56
C ASN A 92 6.53 3.42 11.82
N SER A 93 6.96 2.90 12.98
CA SER A 93 8.38 2.86 13.37
C SER A 93 9.28 2.12 12.38
N ASP A 94 8.70 1.18 11.63
CA ASP A 94 9.42 0.29 10.72
C ASP A 94 9.53 0.86 9.29
N GLY A 95 8.96 2.06 9.05
CA GLY A 95 9.01 2.74 7.76
C GLY A 95 7.91 2.35 6.78
N TYR A 96 6.86 1.64 7.22
CA TYR A 96 5.67 1.36 6.42
C TYR A 96 4.54 2.35 6.70
N LEU A 97 3.67 2.57 5.72
CA LEU A 97 2.45 3.34 5.95
C LEU A 97 1.54 2.64 6.96
N VAL A 98 0.94 3.42 7.87
CA VAL A 98 0.03 2.91 8.91
C VAL A 98 -1.29 2.45 8.30
N ASN A 99 -1.83 3.21 7.35
CA ASN A 99 -3.12 2.92 6.71
C ASN A 99 -3.00 2.94 5.18
N PRO A 100 -2.28 1.97 4.57
CA PRO A 100 -2.20 1.88 3.12
C PRO A 100 -3.55 1.43 2.57
N ALA A 101 -4.08 2.15 1.59
CA ALA A 101 -5.21 1.67 0.82
C ALA A 101 -4.72 0.59 -0.17
N MET A 102 -5.39 -0.56 -0.14
CA MET A 102 -4.98 -1.78 -0.84
C MET A 102 -6.13 -2.29 -1.70
N ILE A 103 -5.81 -2.91 -2.82
CA ILE A 103 -6.76 -3.64 -3.66
C ILE A 103 -6.28 -5.07 -3.90
N ILE A 104 -7.21 -5.91 -4.32
CA ILE A 104 -6.95 -7.28 -4.75
C ILE A 104 -6.97 -7.30 -6.27
N ILE A 105 -5.96 -7.93 -6.84
CA ILE A 105 -5.86 -8.18 -8.28
C ILE A 105 -5.77 -9.68 -8.54
N THR A 106 -6.21 -10.10 -9.72
CA THR A 106 -6.07 -11.47 -10.23
C THR A 106 -5.43 -11.45 -11.61
N LEU A 107 -4.64 -12.47 -11.92
CA LEU A 107 -4.14 -12.69 -13.27
C LEU A 107 -5.23 -13.40 -14.10
N ASP A 108 -5.71 -12.78 -15.17
CA ASP A 108 -6.74 -13.36 -16.04
C ASP A 108 -6.17 -14.36 -17.08
N ARG A 109 -7.02 -14.82 -18.01
CA ARG A 109 -6.64 -15.81 -19.04
C ARG A 109 -5.79 -15.19 -20.16
N GLU A 110 -5.99 -13.90 -20.41
CA GLU A 110 -5.26 -13.04 -21.33
C GLU A 110 -3.92 -12.54 -20.72
N ARG A 111 -3.58 -13.04 -19.53
CA ARG A 111 -2.40 -12.69 -18.73
C ARG A 111 -2.32 -11.19 -18.40
N GLN A 112 -3.47 -10.57 -18.17
CA GLN A 112 -3.59 -9.21 -17.66
C GLN A 112 -3.97 -9.21 -16.18
N TRP A 113 -3.47 -8.20 -15.46
CA TRP A 113 -3.82 -7.99 -14.06
C TRP A 113 -5.13 -7.22 -13.95
N ASP A 114 -6.14 -7.87 -13.39
CA ASP A 114 -7.47 -7.30 -13.22
C ASP A 114 -7.86 -7.12 -11.76
N LYS A 115 -8.58 -6.03 -11.47
CA LYS A 115 -9.11 -5.78 -10.13
C LYS A 115 -10.23 -6.75 -9.82
N VAL A 116 -10.11 -7.46 -8.70
CA VAL A 116 -11.20 -8.31 -8.20
C VAL A 116 -12.30 -7.42 -7.65
N THR A 117 -13.50 -7.54 -8.21
CA THR A 117 -14.73 -6.94 -7.69
C THR A 117 -15.57 -8.01 -6.99
N CYS A 118 -16.32 -7.62 -5.96
CA CYS A 118 -17.29 -8.52 -5.36
C CYS A 118 -18.51 -8.56 -6.28
N THR A 119 -18.70 -9.64 -7.03
CA THR A 119 -19.89 -9.85 -7.87
C THR A 119 -20.96 -10.58 -7.05
N HIS A 120 -22.18 -10.03 -7.01
CA HIS A 120 -23.35 -10.71 -6.45
C HIS A 120 -23.97 -11.56 -7.55
N THR A 121 -23.73 -12.87 -7.57
CA THR A 121 -24.47 -13.78 -8.48
C THR A 121 -25.72 -14.28 -7.77
N ASN A 122 -26.85 -13.59 -7.99
CA ASN A 122 -28.17 -14.07 -7.60
C ASN A 122 -28.69 -14.92 -8.77
N THR A 123 -28.35 -16.20 -8.80
CA THR A 123 -29.05 -17.17 -9.63
C THR A 123 -29.58 -18.27 -8.72
N HIS A 124 -30.81 -18.67 -8.98
CA HIS A 124 -31.67 -19.51 -8.15
C HIS A 124 -31.15 -20.96 -8.09
N THR A 125 -29.94 -21.19 -7.57
CA THR A 125 -29.33 -22.48 -7.22
C THR A 125 -28.01 -22.21 -6.48
N HIS A 126 -27.99 -22.47 -5.17
CA HIS A 126 -26.83 -22.43 -4.25
C HIS A 126 -26.14 -21.07 -4.05
N TYR A 127 -26.60 -20.33 -3.03
CA TYR A 127 -25.99 -19.12 -2.50
C TYR A 127 -24.54 -19.35 -1.99
N THR A 128 -23.57 -18.77 -2.68
CA THR A 128 -22.25 -18.41 -2.12
C THR A 128 -21.90 -16.99 -2.57
N GLN A 129 -22.18 -15.99 -1.72
CA GLN A 129 -21.63 -14.65 -1.91
C GLN A 129 -20.21 -14.66 -1.35
N ALA A 130 -19.19 -14.84 -2.20
CA ALA A 130 -17.79 -14.81 -1.78
C ALA A 130 -17.18 -13.41 -2.04
N CYS A 131 -16.98 -12.63 -0.99
CA CYS A 131 -16.28 -11.34 -1.05
C CYS A 131 -14.85 -11.53 -0.54
N VAL A 132 -13.86 -11.23 -1.38
CA VAL A 132 -12.45 -11.16 -0.96
C VAL A 132 -12.11 -9.71 -0.64
N TYR A 133 -11.62 -9.44 0.56
CA TYR A 133 -11.15 -8.10 0.94
C TYR A 133 -9.81 -8.16 1.66
N CYS A 134 -9.01 -7.10 1.49
CA CYS A 134 -7.73 -6.95 2.15
C CYS A 134 -7.82 -5.83 3.19
N ARG A 135 -7.67 -6.17 4.47
CA ARG A 135 -7.51 -5.18 5.55
C ARG A 135 -6.11 -5.35 6.13
N THR A 136 -5.32 -4.27 6.14
CA THR A 136 -3.93 -4.26 6.65
C THR A 136 -3.07 -5.40 6.10
N GLY A 137 -3.13 -5.66 4.78
CA GLY A 137 -2.37 -6.75 4.15
C GLY A 137 -2.91 -8.17 4.39
N ARG A 138 -4.00 -8.34 5.14
CA ARG A 138 -4.64 -9.65 5.37
C ARG A 138 -5.82 -9.86 4.43
N LEU A 139 -5.68 -10.84 3.53
CA LEU A 139 -6.77 -11.40 2.75
C LEU A 139 -7.77 -12.08 3.67
N THR A 140 -9.02 -11.67 3.55
CA THR A 140 -10.16 -12.34 4.17
C THR A 140 -11.17 -12.67 3.08
N VAL A 141 -11.62 -13.92 3.07
CA VAL A 141 -12.77 -14.34 2.26
C VAL A 141 -13.97 -14.41 3.20
N ILE A 142 -15.00 -13.64 2.90
CA ILE A 142 -16.33 -13.81 3.50
C ILE A 142 -17.16 -14.56 2.49
N SER A 143 -17.65 -15.74 2.85
CA SER A 143 -18.70 -16.43 2.11
C SER A 143 -20.01 -16.35 2.90
N HIS A 144 -21.09 -15.96 2.23
CA HIS A 144 -22.45 -16.07 2.77
C HIS A 144 -23.08 -17.38 2.29
N VAL A 145 -23.28 -18.32 3.21
CA VAL A 145 -23.98 -19.60 2.96
C VAL A 145 -25.14 -19.70 3.93
N GLY A 146 -26.37 -19.67 3.42
CA GLY A 146 -27.59 -19.90 4.23
C GLY A 146 -27.75 -19.00 5.46
N GLY A 147 -27.31 -17.74 5.42
CA GLY A 147 -27.42 -16.80 6.55
C GLY A 147 -26.24 -16.79 7.52
N LEU A 148 -25.23 -17.64 7.32
CA LEU A 148 -24.04 -17.70 8.16
C LEU A 148 -22.83 -17.05 7.46
N PHE A 149 -22.15 -16.14 8.15
CA PHE A 149 -20.89 -15.54 7.69
C PHE A 149 -19.73 -16.46 8.06
N VAL A 150 -19.11 -17.12 7.07
CA VAL A 150 -17.88 -17.89 7.29
C VAL A 150 -16.68 -17.02 6.91
N LYS A 151 -15.84 -16.71 7.91
CA LYS A 151 -14.59 -15.95 7.72
C LYS A 151 -13.41 -16.90 7.61
N ALA A 152 -12.91 -17.12 6.39
CA ALA A 152 -11.68 -17.87 6.19
C ALA A 152 -10.48 -16.92 6.21
N ARG A 153 -9.56 -17.12 7.16
CA ARG A 153 -8.24 -16.47 7.20
C ARG A 153 -7.23 -17.46 6.68
N LYS A 154 -6.55 -17.17 5.57
CA LYS A 154 -5.42 -17.99 5.12
C LYS A 154 -4.35 -17.93 6.21
N ARG A 155 -4.15 -19.06 6.91
CA ARG A 155 -3.09 -19.25 7.90
C ARG A 155 -1.82 -19.48 7.07
N GLY A 156 -0.76 -18.73 7.35
CA GLY A 156 0.49 -18.81 6.60
C GLY A 156 0.99 -20.24 6.55
N GLU A 157 1.28 -20.73 5.34
CA GLU A 157 2.11 -21.91 5.15
C GLU A 157 3.52 -21.55 5.57
N SER A 158 3.90 -22.03 6.76
CA SER A 158 5.27 -22.33 7.11
C SER A 158 5.35 -23.84 7.22
N SER A 159 5.99 -24.48 6.24
CA SER A 159 6.98 -25.53 6.45
C SER A 159 7.75 -25.78 5.16
#